data_AF-A0A2W1N9K4-F1
#
_entry.id   AF-A0A2W1N9K4-F1
#
_cell.length_a   1.000
_cell.length_b   1.000
_cell.length_c   1.000
_cell.angle_alpha   90.00
_cell.angle_beta   90.00
_cell.angle_gamma   90.00
#
_symmetry.space_group_name_H-M   'P 1'
#
loop_
_entity.id
_entity.type
_entity.pdbx_description
1 polymer ?
#
loop_
_entity_poly.entity_id
_entity_poly.type
_entity_poly.pdbx_seq_one_letter_code
_entity_poly.pdbx_strand_id
1 'polypeptide(L)'
;MKRTTILFCLALFTFSCSNYTPEQGEAADFMCECMSDESIDDIDILYYKCNEESKAKFDKTIYSDEGYAKALNEKCPELNLVSEES
;
A
#
# COMPACT_ATOMS: atom_id res chain seq x y z
N MET A 1 -32.12 -38.99 15.93
CA MET A 1 -31.00 -38.41 16.72
C MET A 1 -30.13 -37.64 15.72
N LYS A 2 -30.25 -36.31 15.66
CA LYS A 2 -29.52 -35.28 16.43
C LYS A 2 -28.09 -35.01 15.88
N ARG A 3 -28.01 -33.94 15.07
CA ARG A 3 -27.05 -32.81 15.06
C ARG A 3 -25.55 -33.09 15.35
N THR A 4 -24.70 -32.67 14.41
CA THR A 4 -23.36 -32.02 14.56
C THR A 4 -22.82 -31.76 13.14
N THR A 5 -22.88 -30.57 12.52
CA THR A 5 -22.17 -29.30 12.77
C THR A 5 -20.67 -29.45 13.00
N ILE A 6 -19.84 -29.19 11.97
CA ILE A 6 -18.52 -28.49 11.95
C ILE A 6 -18.28 -28.18 10.45
N LEU A 7 -18.63 -27.04 9.85
CA LEU A 7 -18.00 -25.72 9.97
C LEU A 7 -16.49 -25.77 10.18
N PHE A 8 -15.73 -26.04 9.11
CA PHE A 8 -14.33 -25.65 9.06
C PHE A 8 -14.13 -24.70 7.89
N CYS A 9 -13.98 -23.44 8.28
CA CYS A 9 -13.56 -22.32 7.47
C CYS A 9 -12.30 -22.70 6.67
N LEU A 10 -12.44 -22.85 5.36
CA LEU A 10 -11.34 -22.61 4.43
C LEU A 10 -11.68 -21.34 3.62
N ALA A 11 -11.88 -20.25 4.36
CA ALA A 11 -11.66 -18.92 3.82
C ALA A 11 -10.14 -18.72 3.74
N LEU A 12 -9.71 -17.88 2.79
CA LEU A 12 -8.34 -17.38 2.58
C LEU A 12 -7.49 -18.14 1.56
N PHE A 13 -8.02 -18.29 0.34
CA PHE A 13 -7.22 -18.09 -0.86
C PHE A 13 -8.00 -17.19 -1.84
N THR A 14 -8.38 -16.01 -1.37
CA THR A 14 -8.55 -14.90 -2.30
C THR A 14 -7.14 -14.49 -2.70
N PHE A 15 -6.58 -15.15 -3.72
CA PHE A 15 -5.69 -14.45 -4.64
C PHE A 15 -6.55 -13.29 -5.16
N SER A 16 -6.53 -12.15 -4.46
CA SER A 16 -6.92 -10.89 -5.07
C SER A 16 -6.05 -10.79 -6.31
N CYS A 17 -6.68 -10.54 -7.46
CA CYS A 17 -5.98 -10.09 -8.66
C CYS A 17 -5.40 -8.69 -8.37
N SER A 18 -4.46 -8.60 -7.43
CA SER A 18 -3.66 -7.40 -7.22
C SER A 18 -2.88 -7.19 -8.51
N ASN A 19 -3.16 -6.09 -9.20
CA ASN A 19 -2.52 -5.73 -10.46
C ASN A 19 -1.09 -5.17 -10.23
N TYR A 20 -0.43 -5.60 -9.15
CA TYR A 20 0.86 -5.15 -8.67
C TYR A 20 1.63 -6.32 -8.02
N THR A 21 2.96 -6.27 -8.06
CA THR A 21 3.80 -7.30 -7.46
C THR A 21 3.81 -7.19 -5.93
N PRO A 22 4.15 -8.26 -5.19
CA PRO A 22 4.30 -8.18 -3.74
C PRO A 22 5.24 -7.06 -3.29
N GLU A 23 6.37 -6.85 -3.97
CA GLU A 23 7.32 -5.79 -3.63
C GLU A 23 6.75 -4.38 -3.90
N GLN A 24 5.90 -4.21 -4.90
CA GLN A 24 5.16 -2.96 -5.13
C GLN A 24 4.15 -2.69 -4.01
N GLY A 25 3.51 -3.75 -3.52
CA GLY A 25 2.65 -3.70 -2.33
C GLY A 25 3.41 -3.26 -1.09
N GLU A 26 4.59 -3.85 -0.84
CA GLU A 26 5.44 -3.51 0.31
C GLU A 26 5.98 -2.07 0.22
N ALA A 27 6.36 -1.60 -0.96
CA ALA A 27 6.79 -0.22 -1.15
C ALA A 27 5.65 0.77 -0.92
N ALA A 28 4.42 0.41 -1.26
CA ALA A 28 3.23 1.21 -1.00
C ALA A 28 2.90 1.24 0.51
N ASP A 29 2.94 0.09 1.19
CA ASP A 29 2.77 0.01 2.65
C ASP A 29 3.81 0.87 3.39
N PHE A 30 5.08 0.83 2.95
CA PHE A 30 6.12 1.68 3.52
C PHE A 30 5.82 3.18 3.33
N MET A 31 5.34 3.57 2.15
CA MET A 31 4.95 4.95 1.89
C MET A 31 3.80 5.38 2.80
N CYS A 32 2.81 4.51 3.00
CA CYS A 32 1.69 4.74 3.92
C CYS A 32 2.15 4.97 5.35
N GLU A 33 3.00 4.06 5.84
CA GLU A 33 3.51 4.13 7.20
C GLU A 33 4.34 5.39 7.41
N CYS A 34 5.21 5.73 6.45
CA CYS A 34 6.01 6.95 6.54
C CYS A 34 5.16 8.22 6.51
N MET A 35 4.10 8.26 5.70
CA MET A 35 3.18 9.41 5.62
C MET A 35 2.28 9.55 6.85
N SER A 36 2.18 8.52 7.70
CA SER A 36 1.49 8.59 8.99
C SER A 36 2.32 9.24 10.10
N ASP A 37 3.55 9.65 9.81
CA ASP A 37 4.43 10.35 10.75
C ASP A 37 3.94 11.78 11.00
N GLU A 38 3.24 11.96 12.12
CA GLU A 38 2.73 13.26 12.58
C GLU A 38 3.85 14.23 13.04
N SER A 39 5.15 13.90 12.91
CA SER A 39 6.25 14.79 13.29
C SER A 39 6.52 15.92 12.29
N ILE A 40 5.98 15.82 11.06
CA ILE A 40 6.11 16.82 10.02
C ILE A 40 4.70 17.28 9.61
N ASP A 41 4.35 18.51 10.00
CA ASP A 41 3.03 19.12 9.68
C ASP A 41 2.87 19.50 8.19
N ASP A 42 3.98 19.53 7.44
CA ASP A 42 3.99 19.85 6.00
C ASP A 42 3.94 18.56 5.17
N ILE A 43 2.77 18.29 4.60
CA ILE A 43 2.48 17.09 3.80
C ILE A 43 3.40 16.96 2.59
N ASP A 44 3.79 18.06 1.93
CA ASP A 44 4.64 18.01 0.75
C ASP A 44 6.08 17.63 1.12
N ILE A 45 6.58 18.19 2.21
CA ILE A 45 7.90 17.85 2.76
C ILE A 45 7.91 16.39 3.21
N LEU A 46 6.86 15.95 3.92
CA LEU A 46 6.73 14.58 4.38
C LEU A 46 6.67 13.61 3.19
N TYR A 47 5.87 13.91 2.16
CA TYR A 47 5.79 13.13 0.94
C TYR A 47 7.14 13.00 0.24
N TYR A 48 7.86 14.12 0.07
CA TYR A 48 9.18 14.09 -0.56
C TYR A 48 10.17 13.23 0.22
N LYS A 49 10.22 13.40 1.55
CA LYS A 49 11.06 12.58 2.44
C LYS A 49 10.72 11.09 2.31
N CYS A 50 9.45 10.74 2.45
CA CYS A 50 9.00 9.35 2.38
C CYS A 50 9.26 8.71 1.01
N ASN A 51 9.10 9.47 -0.07
CA ASN A 51 9.40 9.01 -1.42
C ASN A 51 10.90 8.75 -1.63
N GLU A 52 11.78 9.63 -1.14
CA GLU A 52 13.23 9.43 -1.20
C GLU A 52 13.68 8.23 -0.35
N GLU A 53 13.13 8.08 0.86
CA GLU A 53 13.40 6.92 1.73
C GLU A 53 12.92 5.60 1.10
N SER A 54 11.73 5.63 0.48
CA SER A 54 11.18 4.48 -0.24
C SER A 54 12.12 4.07 -1.38
N LYS A 55 12.51 5.01 -2.25
CA LYS A 55 13.43 4.75 -3.37
C LYS A 55 14.84 4.33 -2.95
N ALA A 56 15.27 4.69 -1.74
CA ALA A 56 16.51 4.20 -1.16
C ALA A 56 16.40 2.75 -0.67
N LYS A 57 15.21 2.31 -0.28
CA LYS A 57 14.93 0.99 0.29
C LYS A 57 14.56 -0.07 -0.75
N PHE A 58 13.84 0.31 -1.80
CA PHE A 58 13.32 -0.62 -2.82
C PHE A 58 14.01 -0.44 -4.18
N ASP A 59 13.96 -1.47 -5.01
CA ASP A 59 14.56 -1.43 -6.35
C ASP A 59 13.81 -0.44 -7.26
N LYS A 60 14.53 0.23 -8.16
CA LYS A 60 13.93 1.22 -9.09
C LYS A 60 12.87 0.63 -10.00
N THR A 61 12.95 -0.67 -10.30
CA THR A 61 11.97 -1.39 -11.13
C THR A 61 10.57 -1.39 -10.51
N ILE A 62 10.48 -1.31 -9.18
CA ILE A 62 9.20 -1.22 -8.45
C ILE A 62 8.37 -0.02 -8.91
N TYR A 63 9.04 1.10 -9.21
CA TYR A 63 8.41 2.38 -9.60
C TYR A 63 8.29 2.56 -11.12
N SER A 64 8.71 1.57 -11.91
CA SER A 64 8.85 1.72 -13.36
C SER A 64 7.55 1.50 -14.15
N ASP A 65 6.54 0.92 -13.52
CA ASP A 65 5.23 0.66 -14.11
C ASP A 65 4.08 1.15 -13.21
N GLU A 66 2.84 0.95 -13.67
CA GLU A 66 1.62 1.37 -12.95
C GLU A 66 1.33 0.55 -11.68
N GLY A 67 2.03 -0.55 -11.44
CA GLY A 67 1.76 -1.46 -10.33
C GLY A 67 1.95 -0.79 -8.97
N TYR A 68 3.03 -0.02 -8.80
CA TYR A 68 3.23 0.76 -7.58
C TYR A 68 2.14 1.80 -7.34
N ALA A 69 1.73 2.52 -8.39
CA ALA A 69 0.63 3.49 -8.28
C ALA A 69 -0.70 2.80 -7.92
N LYS A 70 -0.98 1.62 -8.48
CA LYS A 70 -2.16 0.81 -8.12
C LYS A 70 -2.09 0.32 -6.67
N ALA A 71 -0.92 -0.13 -6.23
CA ALA A 71 -0.69 -0.54 -4.85
C ALA A 71 -0.92 0.62 -3.87
N LEU A 72 -0.37 1.80 -4.17
CA LEU A 72 -0.61 3.03 -3.42
C LEU A 72 -2.09 3.39 -3.37
N ASN A 73 -2.81 3.33 -4.49
CA ASN A 73 -4.23 3.67 -4.51
C ASN A 73 -5.09 2.72 -3.68
N GLU A 74 -4.73 1.44 -3.66
CA GLU A 74 -5.44 0.41 -2.92
C GLU A 74 -5.13 0.47 -1.41
N LYS A 75 -3.87 0.70 -1.04
CA LYS A 75 -3.39 0.66 0.34
C LYS A 75 -3.41 2.02 1.04
N CYS A 76 -3.25 3.07 0.26
CA CYS A 76 -3.11 4.47 0.68
C CYS A 76 -4.04 5.42 -0.10
N PRO A 77 -5.37 5.21 -0.05
CA PRO A 77 -6.30 6.06 -0.78
C PRO A 77 -6.24 7.53 -0.35
N GLU A 78 -5.77 7.80 0.87
CA GLU A 78 -5.64 9.15 1.45
C GLU A 78 -4.59 10.00 0.73
N LEU A 79 -3.52 9.37 0.24
CA LEU A 79 -2.47 10.06 -0.52
C LEU A 79 -2.95 10.53 -1.91
N ASN A 80 -4.02 9.94 -2.44
CA ASN A 80 -4.61 10.39 -3.69
C ASN A 80 -5.39 11.69 -3.56
N LEU A 81 -5.98 11.95 -2.38
CA LEU A 81 -6.76 13.16 -2.13
C LEU A 81 -5.87 14.42 -2.16
N VAL A 82 -4.59 14.28 -1.80
CA VAL A 82 -3.60 15.36 -1.85
C VAL A 82 -3.29 15.78 -3.30
N SER A 83 -3.40 14.86 -4.27
CA SER A 83 -3.11 15.15 -5.68
C SER A 83 -4.21 15.91 -6.42
N GLU A 84 -5.44 15.96 -5.87
CA GLU A 84 -6.59 16.64 -6.51
C GLU A 84 -6.83 18.06 -5.99
N GLU A 85 -6.18 18.47 -4.90
CA GLU A 85 -6.28 19.83 -4.34
C GLU A 85 -5.12 20.77 -4.71
N SER A 86 -4.18 20.33 -5.57
CA SER A 86 -3.03 21.13 -6.05
C SER A 86 -3.19 21.68 -7.47
#